data_AF-A0A2S5C8F2-F1
#
_entry.id   AF-A0A2S5C8F2-F1
#
_cell.length_a   1.000
_cell.length_b   1.000
_cell.length_c   1.000
_cell.angle_alpha   90.00
_cell.angle_beta   90.00
_cell.angle_gamma   90.00
#
_symmetry.space_group_name_H-M   'P 1'
#
loop_
_entity.id
_entity.type
_entity.pdbx_description
1 polymer ?
#
loop_
_entity_poly.entity_id
_entity_poly.type
_entity_poly.pdbx_seq_one_letter_code
_entity_poly.pdbx_strand_id
1 'polypeptide(L)'
;MATIPALSYAQSEESFIQQLLNAPLPETVDLFEAADSCTTVVCVLVETLDINTRKALCERLLHSLNQLRDLCDKDLPPHLIEQLIAGEKISSNVPDLWQETATMVDYAQALTQAVEGGKLPSKVEKELTGLLHDMVWLLADFVKEPYITAH
;
A
#
# COMPACT_ATOMS: atom_id res chain seq x y z
N MET A 1 7.35 -5.74 40.75
CA MET A 1 6.34 -5.24 39.79
C MET A 1 7.09 -4.55 38.66
N ALA A 2 7.14 -5.14 37.47
CA ALA A 2 7.88 -4.62 36.33
C ALA A 2 6.91 -3.92 35.36
N THR A 3 6.88 -2.59 35.40
CA THR A 3 6.14 -1.73 34.46
C THR A 3 7.14 -1.13 33.47
N ILE A 4 7.59 -1.90 32.48
CA ILE A 4 8.46 -1.42 31.38
C ILE A 4 8.09 -1.95 29.95
N PRO A 5 6.96 -2.64 29.62
CA PRO A 5 6.73 -3.02 28.22
C PRO A 5 6.39 -1.83 27.29
N ALA A 6 5.57 -0.89 27.78
CA ALA A 6 4.95 0.13 26.93
C ALA A 6 5.93 1.17 26.37
N LEU A 7 6.99 1.51 27.11
CA LEU A 7 7.96 2.53 26.68
C LEU A 7 8.89 2.00 25.58
N SER A 8 9.32 0.74 25.71
CA SER A 8 10.17 0.05 24.71
C SER A 8 9.43 -0.14 23.39
N TYR A 9 8.15 -0.52 23.47
CA TYR A 9 7.30 -0.73 22.30
C TYR A 9 7.08 0.58 21.52
N ALA A 10 6.70 1.67 22.20
CA ALA A 10 6.51 2.97 21.55
C ALA A 10 7.81 3.52 20.91
N GLN A 11 8.96 3.34 21.56
CA GLN A 11 10.26 3.71 21.00
C GLN A 11 10.63 2.88 19.76
N SER A 12 10.26 1.60 19.75
CA SER A 12 10.45 0.71 18.61
C SER A 12 9.54 1.09 17.43
N GLU A 13 8.28 1.45 17.68
CA GLU A 13 7.35 1.92 16.65
C GLU A 13 7.82 3.24 16.02
N GLU A 14 8.22 4.22 16.83
CA GLU A 14 8.71 5.50 16.33
C GLU A 14 10.00 5.33 15.49
N SER A 15 10.90 4.43 15.92
CA SER A 15 12.09 4.05 15.13
C SER A 15 11.73 3.38 13.81
N PHE A 16 10.73 2.51 13.80
CA PHE A 16 10.27 1.82 12.59
C PHE A 16 9.63 2.79 11.59
N ILE A 17 8.78 3.70 12.06
CA ILE A 17 8.17 4.74 11.22
C ILE A 17 9.24 5.61 10.58
N GLN A 18 10.26 6.03 11.35
CA GLN A 18 11.36 6.82 10.80
C GLN A 18 12.18 6.03 9.77
N GLN A 19 12.40 4.73 9.98
CA GLN A 19 13.05 3.88 8.98
C GLN A 19 12.22 3.79 7.70
N LEU A 20 10.90 3.62 7.81
CA LEU A 20 9.99 3.53 6.67
C LEU A 20 9.96 4.83 5.85
N LEU A 21 9.92 5.99 6.53
CA LEU A 21 9.92 7.30 5.89
C LEU A 21 11.26 7.62 5.21
N ASN A 22 12.38 7.24 5.84
CA ASN A 22 13.73 7.53 5.35
C ASN A 22 14.31 6.45 4.42
N ALA A 23 13.65 5.29 4.30
CA ALA A 23 14.13 4.23 3.42
C ALA A 23 14.21 4.76 1.98
N PRO A 24 15.36 4.65 1.29
CA PRO A 24 15.43 5.02 -0.11
C PRO A 24 14.49 4.12 -0.91
N LEU A 25 13.69 4.70 -1.81
CA LEU A 25 12.91 3.92 -2.76
C LEU A 25 13.90 3.33 -3.79
N PRO A 26 13.97 2.00 -3.95
CA PRO A 26 14.86 1.41 -4.93
C PRO A 26 14.44 1.83 -6.35
N GLU A 27 15.38 2.29 -7.18
CA GLU A 27 15.10 2.61 -8.60
C GLU A 27 14.70 1.37 -9.41
N THR A 28 14.95 0.17 -8.88
CA THR A 28 14.70 -1.12 -9.51
C THR A 28 13.60 -1.94 -8.83
N VAL A 29 12.74 -1.30 -8.04
CA VAL A 29 11.64 -1.99 -7.34
C VAL A 29 10.70 -2.65 -8.36
N ASP A 30 10.38 -3.91 -8.13
CA ASP A 30 9.43 -4.64 -8.96
C ASP A 30 7.97 -4.35 -8.54
N LEU A 31 7.00 -4.79 -9.36
CA LEU A 31 5.57 -4.51 -9.11
C LEU A 31 5.10 -5.04 -7.74
N PHE A 32 5.64 -6.17 -7.29
CA PHE A 32 5.21 -6.83 -6.06
C PHE A 32 5.81 -6.13 -4.84
N GLU A 33 7.09 -5.77 -4.90
CA GLU A 33 7.77 -4.99 -3.87
C GLU A 33 7.13 -3.60 -3.71
N ALA A 34 6.74 -2.95 -4.82
CA ALA A 34 6.02 -1.68 -4.77
C ALA A 34 4.67 -1.82 -4.05
N ALA A 35 3.93 -2.90 -4.34
CA ALA A 35 2.66 -3.19 -3.68
C ALA A 35 2.83 -3.49 -2.18
N ASP A 36 3.85 -4.26 -1.80
CA ASP A 36 4.18 -4.56 -0.40
C ASP A 36 4.65 -3.32 0.37
N SER A 37 5.34 -2.41 -0.30
CA SER A 37 5.65 -1.10 0.27
C SER A 37 4.38 -0.32 0.58
N CYS A 38 3.41 -0.31 -0.33
CA CYS A 38 2.13 0.37 -0.13
C CYS A 38 1.35 -0.22 1.05
N THR A 39 1.27 -1.56 1.15
CA THR A 39 0.56 -2.22 2.28
C THR A 39 1.25 -1.93 3.61
N THR A 40 2.59 -1.95 3.65
CA THR A 40 3.34 -1.62 4.87
C THR A 40 3.05 -0.18 5.33
N VAL A 41 3.10 0.79 4.41
CA VAL A 41 2.85 2.20 4.74
C VAL A 41 1.41 2.43 5.18
N VAL A 42 0.43 1.81 4.51
CA VAL A 42 -0.98 2.01 4.86
C VAL A 42 -1.36 1.36 6.19
N CYS A 43 -0.77 0.20 6.54
CA CYS A 43 -0.95 -0.42 7.85
C CYS A 43 -0.49 0.52 8.97
N VAL A 44 0.69 1.12 8.82
CA VAL A 44 1.22 2.09 9.79
C VAL A 44 0.36 3.36 9.83
N LEU A 45 -0.14 3.83 8.67
CA LEU A 45 -1.00 5.01 8.58
C LEU A 45 -2.31 4.84 9.37
N VAL A 46 -2.92 3.66 9.34
CA VAL A 46 -4.15 3.34 10.10
C VAL A 46 -3.93 3.46 11.61
N GLU A 47 -2.77 3.03 12.09
CA GLU A 47 -2.43 3.04 13.52
C GLU A 47 -1.89 4.39 14.01
N THR A 48 -1.43 5.25 13.09
CA THR A 48 -0.83 6.55 13.42
C THR A 48 -1.89 7.61 13.69
N LEU A 49 -1.84 8.23 14.88
CA LEU A 49 -2.70 9.36 15.28
C LEU A 49 -2.02 10.73 15.13
N ASP A 50 -0.69 10.79 15.14
CA ASP A 50 0.05 12.04 15.02
C ASP A 50 -0.08 12.64 13.61
N ILE A 51 -0.48 13.91 13.53
CA ILE A 51 -0.83 14.58 12.27
C ILE A 51 0.40 14.72 11.36
N ASN A 52 1.57 15.05 11.90
CA ASN A 52 2.78 15.25 11.09
C ASN A 52 3.26 13.92 10.51
N THR A 53 3.22 12.87 11.33
CA THR A 53 3.61 11.52 10.94
C THR A 53 2.64 10.93 9.92
N ARG A 54 1.32 11.10 10.11
CA ARG A 54 0.29 10.73 9.13
C ARG A 54 0.55 11.41 7.79
N LYS A 55 0.87 12.70 7.80
CA LYS A 55 1.17 13.44 6.57
C LYS A 55 2.39 12.88 5.84
N ALA A 56 3.50 12.66 6.56
CA ALA A 56 4.69 12.07 5.99
C ALA A 56 4.44 10.66 5.43
N LEU A 57 3.60 9.86 6.10
CA LEU A 57 3.17 8.54 5.63
C LEU A 57 2.28 8.64 4.38
N CYS A 58 1.39 9.63 4.30
CA CYS A 58 0.58 9.89 3.10
C CYS A 58 1.45 10.30 1.91
N GLU A 59 2.41 11.21 2.12
CA GLU A 59 3.38 11.61 1.08
C GLU A 59 4.18 10.40 0.59
N ARG A 60 4.63 9.54 1.52
CA ARG A 60 5.34 8.30 1.21
C ARG A 60 4.45 7.32 0.43
N LEU A 61 3.21 7.12 0.86
CA LEU A 61 2.25 6.24 0.18
C LEU A 61 1.96 6.73 -1.23
N LEU A 62 1.77 8.04 -1.43
CA LEU A 62 1.59 8.62 -2.76
C LEU A 62 2.80 8.36 -3.65
N HIS A 63 4.01 8.46 -3.12
CA HIS A 63 5.22 8.17 -3.88
C HIS A 63 5.28 6.70 -4.31
N SER A 64 5.00 5.75 -3.40
CA SER A 64 4.94 4.31 -3.72
C SER A 64 3.80 3.98 -4.71
N LEU A 65 2.62 4.59 -4.57
CA LEU A 65 1.51 4.42 -5.50
C LEU A 65 1.82 4.96 -6.90
N ASN A 66 2.53 6.09 -7.00
CA ASN A 66 2.99 6.61 -8.30
C ASN A 66 3.98 5.65 -8.98
N GLN A 67 4.92 5.07 -8.22
CA GLN A 67 5.80 4.03 -8.76
C GLN A 67 5.02 2.80 -9.22
N LEU A 68 4.04 2.35 -8.43
CA LEU A 68 3.19 1.23 -8.80
C LEU A 68 2.42 1.54 -10.08
N ARG A 69 1.91 2.77 -10.26
CA ARG A 69 1.26 3.24 -11.49
C ARG A 69 2.20 3.16 -12.69
N ASP A 70 3.42 3.65 -12.55
CA ASP A 70 4.44 3.61 -13.60
C ASP A 70 4.85 2.18 -13.98
N LEU A 71 4.85 1.26 -13.00
CA LEU A 71 5.12 -0.16 -13.22
C LEU A 71 3.96 -0.87 -13.90
N CYS A 72 2.71 -0.45 -13.66
CA CYS A 72 1.54 -0.97 -14.37
C CYS A 72 1.55 -0.64 -15.87
N ASP A 73 2.17 0.48 -16.26
CA ASP A 73 2.30 0.89 -17.66
C ASP A 73 3.50 0.23 -18.38
N LYS A 74 4.36 -0.49 -17.65
CA LYS A 74 5.55 -1.16 -18.18
C LYS A 74 5.30 -2.67 -18.36
N ASP A 75 6.04 -3.27 -19.29
CA ASP A 75 6.04 -4.72 -19.45
C ASP A 75 6.55 -5.41 -18.17
N LEU A 76 5.84 -6.46 -17.75
CA LEU A 76 6.19 -7.20 -16.55
C LEU A 76 7.50 -7.98 -16.76
N PRO A 77 8.47 -7.91 -15.83
CA PRO A 77 9.72 -8.64 -15.99
C PRO A 77 9.50 -10.18 -15.96
N PRO A 78 10.35 -10.97 -16.65
CA PRO A 78 10.14 -12.41 -16.83
C PRO A 78 9.97 -13.20 -15.53
N HIS A 79 10.69 -12.84 -14.48
CA HIS A 79 10.62 -13.53 -13.19
C HIS A 79 9.28 -13.33 -12.46
N LEU A 80 8.58 -12.21 -12.69
CA LEU A 80 7.22 -12.01 -12.17
C LEU A 80 6.21 -12.80 -12.98
N ILE A 81 6.38 -12.85 -14.31
CA ILE A 81 5.53 -13.67 -15.19
C ILE A 81 5.64 -15.15 -14.78
N GLU A 82 6.84 -15.66 -14.53
CA GLU A 82 7.06 -17.03 -14.05
C GLU A 82 6.33 -17.30 -12.74
N GLN A 83 6.37 -16.36 -11.78
CA GLN A 83 5.64 -16.47 -10.51
C GLN A 83 4.13 -16.47 -10.72
N LEU A 84 3.61 -15.61 -11.60
CA LEU A 84 2.19 -15.52 -11.93
C LEU A 84 1.67 -16.73 -12.70
N ILE A 85 2.51 -17.41 -13.49
CA ILE A 85 2.15 -18.65 -14.19
C ILE A 85 2.24 -19.86 -13.26
N ALA A 86 3.19 -19.86 -12.33
CA ALA A 86 3.37 -20.96 -11.37
C ALA A 86 2.29 -21.02 -10.28
N GLY A 87 1.56 -19.92 -10.07
CA GLY A 87 0.50 -19.83 -9.05
C GLY A 87 -0.69 -20.73 -9.34
N GLU A 88 -1.31 -21.24 -8.26
CA GLU A 88 -2.54 -22.03 -8.35
C GLU A 88 -3.72 -21.14 -8.79
N LYS A 89 -4.60 -21.65 -9.65
CA LYS A 89 -5.73 -20.86 -10.17
C LYS A 89 -6.73 -20.54 -9.06
N ILE A 90 -6.73 -19.29 -8.60
CA ILE A 90 -7.67 -18.77 -7.61
C ILE A 90 -8.71 -17.91 -8.35
N SER A 91 -9.97 -17.97 -7.90
CA SER A 91 -10.99 -17.02 -8.37
C SER A 91 -10.60 -15.64 -7.86
N SER A 92 -10.46 -14.66 -8.76
CA SER A 92 -10.15 -13.29 -8.36
C SER A 92 -11.16 -12.80 -7.31
N ASN A 93 -10.65 -12.17 -6.26
CA ASN A 93 -11.51 -11.52 -5.26
C ASN A 93 -11.91 -10.11 -5.71
N VAL A 94 -11.35 -9.62 -6.82
CA VAL A 94 -11.64 -8.32 -7.39
C VAL A 94 -12.86 -8.41 -8.31
N PRO A 95 -13.90 -7.56 -8.10
CA PRO A 95 -15.03 -7.49 -9.02
C PRO A 95 -14.55 -7.19 -10.46
N ASP A 96 -15.22 -7.74 -11.47
CA ASP A 96 -14.85 -7.55 -12.89
C ASP A 96 -14.66 -6.08 -13.30
N LEU A 97 -15.39 -5.17 -12.65
CA LEU A 97 -15.30 -3.73 -12.89
C LEU A 97 -13.96 -3.11 -12.46
N TRP A 98 -13.20 -3.77 -11.59
CA TRP A 98 -11.98 -3.27 -10.94
C TRP A 98 -10.72 -4.02 -11.37
N GLN A 99 -10.80 -4.87 -12.40
CA GLN A 99 -9.64 -5.65 -12.89
C GLN A 99 -8.57 -4.81 -13.60
N GLU A 100 -8.74 -3.49 -13.67
CA GLU A 100 -7.72 -2.58 -14.18
C GLU A 100 -6.89 -2.02 -13.02
N THR A 101 -5.66 -2.53 -12.87
CA THR A 101 -4.72 -2.12 -11.81
C THR A 101 -4.51 -0.60 -11.79
N ALA A 102 -4.39 0.03 -12.96
CA ALA A 102 -4.25 1.48 -13.08
C ALA A 102 -5.41 2.24 -12.40
N THR A 103 -6.65 1.83 -12.66
CA THR A 103 -7.84 2.44 -12.06
C THR A 103 -7.86 2.26 -10.54
N MET A 104 -7.47 1.10 -10.02
CA MET A 104 -7.36 0.88 -8.57
C MET A 104 -6.28 1.74 -7.91
N VAL A 105 -5.13 1.90 -8.58
CA VAL A 105 -4.05 2.80 -8.13
C VAL A 105 -4.55 4.25 -8.09
N ASP A 106 -5.24 4.71 -9.14
CA ASP A 106 -5.77 6.08 -9.22
C ASP A 106 -6.76 6.37 -8.08
N TYR A 107 -7.61 5.39 -7.72
CA TYR A 107 -8.51 5.52 -6.58
C TYR A 107 -7.76 5.57 -5.23
N ALA A 108 -6.74 4.72 -5.04
CA ALA A 108 -5.91 4.74 -3.83
C ALA A 108 -5.16 6.07 -3.67
N GLN A 109 -4.67 6.65 -4.78
CA GLN A 109 -4.04 7.96 -4.79
C GLN A 109 -5.03 9.07 -4.39
N ALA A 110 -6.23 9.07 -4.97
CA ALA A 110 -7.26 10.06 -4.65
C ALA A 110 -7.69 9.99 -3.17
N LEU A 111 -7.85 8.78 -2.63
CA LEU A 111 -8.13 8.57 -1.21
C LEU A 111 -6.99 9.07 -0.32
N THR A 112 -5.74 8.79 -0.68
CA THR A 112 -4.57 9.26 0.07
C THR A 112 -4.51 10.78 0.13
N GLN A 113 -4.72 11.47 -1.01
CA GLN A 113 -4.78 12.94 -1.06
C GLN A 113 -5.92 13.51 -0.22
N ALA A 114 -7.08 12.84 -0.19
CA ALA A 114 -8.23 13.25 0.61
C ALA A 114 -7.93 13.16 2.12
N VAL A 115 -7.26 12.10 2.56
CA VAL A 115 -6.84 11.89 3.95
C VAL A 115 -5.73 12.87 4.35
N GLU A 116 -4.74 13.09 3.48
CA GLU A 116 -3.63 14.04 3.73
C GLU A 116 -4.12 15.48 3.91
N GLY A 117 -5.15 15.88 3.14
CA GLY A 117 -5.62 17.26 3.08
C GLY A 117 -6.11 17.85 4.41
N GLY A 118 -6.37 17.04 5.43
CA GLY A 118 -6.72 17.47 6.80
C GLY A 118 -7.99 18.31 6.93
N LYS A 119 -8.81 18.35 5.87
CA LYS A 119 -10.06 19.15 5.79
C LYS A 119 -11.30 18.34 6.18
N LEU A 120 -11.13 17.04 6.41
CA LEU A 120 -12.24 16.13 6.70
C LEU A 120 -12.58 16.14 8.19
N PRO A 121 -13.86 15.94 8.55
CA PRO A 121 -14.20 15.62 9.94
C PRO A 121 -13.45 14.35 10.38
N SER A 122 -12.95 14.33 11.63
CA SER A 122 -12.14 13.22 12.16
C SER A 122 -12.77 11.83 11.95
N LYS A 123 -14.11 11.71 12.07
CA LYS A 123 -14.81 10.46 11.77
C LYS A 123 -14.65 10.05 10.30
N VAL A 124 -14.87 10.98 9.38
CA VAL A 124 -14.76 10.72 7.93
C VAL A 124 -13.33 10.37 7.55
N GLU A 125 -12.34 11.09 8.09
CA GLU A 125 -10.93 10.79 7.86
C GLU A 125 -10.57 9.37 8.31
N LYS A 126 -11.06 8.95 9.49
CA LYS A 126 -10.83 7.58 9.99
C LYS A 126 -11.44 6.52 9.07
N GLU A 127 -12.70 6.69 8.66
CA GLU A 127 -13.36 5.74 7.75
C GLU A 127 -12.64 5.69 6.39
N LEU A 128 -12.21 6.83 5.84
CA LEU A 128 -11.47 6.86 4.58
C LEU A 128 -10.07 6.26 4.71
N THR A 129 -9.42 6.40 5.87
CA THR A 129 -8.12 5.74 6.12
C THR A 129 -8.29 4.23 6.15
N GLY A 130 -9.38 3.72 6.77
CA GLY A 130 -9.71 2.29 6.75
C GLY A 130 -10.02 1.79 5.34
N LEU A 131 -10.82 2.53 4.57
CA LEU A 131 -11.10 2.19 3.18
C LEU A 131 -9.83 2.18 2.31
N LEU A 132 -8.93 3.15 2.51
CA LEU A 132 -7.65 3.21 1.83
C LEU A 132 -6.79 1.96 2.13
N HIS A 133 -6.78 1.52 3.39
CA HIS A 133 -6.12 0.27 3.78
C HIS A 133 -6.66 -0.93 3.01
N ASP A 134 -7.98 -1.12 3.01
CA ASP A 134 -8.62 -2.25 2.34
C ASP A 134 -8.39 -2.21 0.83
N MET A 135 -8.40 -1.02 0.24
CA MET A 135 -8.14 -0.81 -1.18
C MET A 135 -6.71 -1.17 -1.58
N VAL A 136 -5.72 -0.74 -0.79
CA VAL A 136 -4.31 -1.02 -1.03
C VAL A 136 -4.01 -2.50 -0.84
N TRP A 137 -4.64 -3.15 0.13
CA TRP A 137 -4.56 -4.61 0.29
C TRP A 137 -5.16 -5.36 -0.89
N LEU A 138 -6.37 -4.98 -1.33
CA LEU A 138 -7.00 -5.59 -2.49
C LEU A 138 -6.14 -5.44 -3.75
N LEU A 139 -5.55 -4.26 -3.94
CA LEU A 139 -4.63 -3.99 -5.03
C LEU A 139 -3.36 -4.87 -4.95
N ALA A 140 -2.78 -5.01 -3.76
CA ALA A 140 -1.58 -5.83 -3.56
C ALA A 140 -1.83 -7.32 -3.79
N ASP A 141 -2.99 -7.82 -3.36
CA ASP A 141 -3.41 -9.18 -3.66
C ASP A 141 -3.64 -9.35 -5.16
N PHE A 142 -4.35 -8.42 -5.81
CA PHE A 142 -4.66 -8.48 -7.23
C PHE A 142 -3.43 -8.49 -8.14
N VAL A 143 -2.44 -7.63 -7.89
CA VAL A 143 -1.23 -7.61 -8.72
C VAL A 143 -0.43 -8.92 -8.63
N LYS A 144 -0.65 -9.71 -7.58
CA LYS A 144 -0.03 -11.02 -7.36
C LYS A 144 -0.93 -12.18 -7.78
N GLU A 145 -2.15 -11.91 -8.28
CA GLU A 145 -3.06 -12.96 -8.73
C GLU A 145 -2.53 -13.64 -10.01
N PRO A 146 -2.46 -14.98 -10.04
CA PRO A 146 -1.88 -15.71 -11.17
C PRO A 146 -2.67 -15.51 -12.46
N TYR A 147 -1.97 -15.35 -13.58
CA TYR A 147 -2.61 -15.18 -14.89
C TYR A 147 -3.35 -16.45 -15.29
N ILE A 148 -4.63 -16.31 -15.63
CA ILE A 148 -5.37 -17.39 -16.30
C ILE A 148 -4.86 -17.43 -17.74
N THR A 149 -3.96 -18.36 -18.07
CA THR A 149 -3.70 -18.72 -19.46
C THR A 149 -5.00 -19.28 -20.02
N ALA A 150 -5.77 -18.47 -20.76
CA ALA A 150 -6.91 -18.92 -21.51
C ALA A 150 -6.39 -19.93 -22.54
N HIS A 151 -6.62 -21.20 -22.29
CA HIS A 151 -6.28 -22.29 -23.20
C HIS A 151 -7.46 -22.61 -24.11
#